data_AF-A0A7W0ZAZ9-F1
#
_entry.id   AF-A0A7W0ZAZ9-F1
#
_cell.length_a   1.000
_cell.length_b   1.000
_cell.length_c   1.000
_cell.angle_alpha   90.00
_cell.angle_beta   90.00
_cell.angle_gamma   90.00
#
_symmetry.space_group_name_H-M   'P 1'
#
loop_
_entity.id
_entity.type
_entity.pdbx_description
1 polymer ?
#
loop_
_entity_poly.entity_id
_entity_poly.type
_entity_poly.pdbx_seq_one_letter_code
_entity_poly.pdbx_strand_id
1 'polypeptide(L)'
;MLDRVLRLLAAHDVFDHRGGAYGHTPASSLLRSDHPMSMAAFASMFGLPAVWGSLTALEHSVRTSAPAVQTIEPAGFWAYLQERPEEAAVFGRAMTAKAGADIAAVVGAHDFSRFETIADIGGGRGHLLRAVLAYRQPTVCCLTCPR
;
A
#
# COMPACT_ATOMS: atom_id res chain seq x y z
N MET A 1 15.88 15.19 18.69
CA MET A 1 15.84 14.21 17.57
C MET A 1 14.66 14.47 16.64
N LEU A 2 13.44 14.65 17.16
CA LEU A 2 12.24 14.95 16.37
C LEU A 2 12.35 16.20 15.49
N ASP A 3 12.84 17.33 16.04
CA ASP A 3 13.02 18.57 15.28
C ASP A 3 13.89 18.36 14.02
N ARG A 4 15.01 17.64 14.13
CA ARG A 4 15.88 17.34 12.97
C ARG A 4 15.16 16.53 11.88
N VAL A 5 14.33 15.57 12.27
CA VAL A 5 13.54 14.76 11.33
C VAL A 5 12.46 15.62 10.66
N LEU A 6 11.74 16.43 11.44
CA LEU A 6 10.70 17.32 10.90
C LEU A 6 11.29 18.41 10.00
N ARG A 7 12.48 18.95 10.30
CA ARG A 7 13.20 19.86 9.39
C ARG A 7 13.54 19.20 8.06
N LEU A 8 14.03 17.96 8.07
CA LEU A 8 14.31 17.22 6.85
C LEU A 8 13.03 17.02 6.04
N LEU A 9 11.96 16.56 6.68
CA LEU A 9 10.68 16.36 6.02
C LEU A 9 10.07 17.67 5.49
N ALA A 10 10.30 18.79 6.19
CA ALA A 10 9.87 20.10 5.73
C ALA A 10 10.69 20.61 4.53
N ALA A 11 11.99 20.29 4.48
CA ALA A 11 12.82 20.58 3.31
C ALA A 11 12.39 19.79 2.05
N HIS A 12 11.58 18.74 2.21
CA HIS A 12 10.98 17.96 1.15
C HIS A 12 9.45 18.19 1.02
N ASP A 13 8.93 19.30 1.54
CA ASP A 13 7.51 19.72 1.47
C ASP A 13 6.50 18.72 2.09
N VAL A 14 6.97 17.75 2.88
CA VAL A 14 6.10 16.83 3.61
C VAL A 14 5.41 17.55 4.76
N PHE A 15 6.12 18.42 5.47
CA PHE A 15 5.56 19.32 6.48
C PHE A 15 5.90 20.78 6.12
N ASP A 16 5.09 21.71 6.60
CA ASP A 16 5.43 23.13 6.55
C ASP A 16 6.20 23.50 7.82
N HIS A 17 7.18 24.39 7.73
CA HIS A 17 7.92 24.88 8.91
C HIS A 17 7.91 26.41 8.92
N ARG A 18 7.17 27.00 9.86
CA ARG A 18 6.98 28.46 9.98
C ARG A 18 7.06 28.87 11.44
N GLY A 19 7.89 29.88 11.73
CA GLY A 19 8.01 30.45 13.07
C GLY A 19 8.44 29.46 14.16
N GLY A 20 9.20 28.41 13.82
CA GLY A 20 9.61 27.36 14.77
C GLY A 20 8.55 26.29 15.06
N ALA A 21 7.41 26.33 14.36
CA ALA A 21 6.35 25.33 14.44
C ALA A 21 6.23 24.56 13.12
N TYR A 22 5.64 23.36 13.20
CA TYR A 22 5.39 22.50 12.03
C TYR A 22 3.89 22.39 11.75
N GLY A 23 3.52 22.50 10.48
CA GLY A 23 2.15 22.39 10.00
C GLY A 23 1.97 21.30 8.95
N HIS A 24 0.74 20.84 8.76
CA HIS A 24 0.42 19.89 7.70
C HIS A 24 0.46 20.56 6.32
N THR A 25 0.97 19.82 5.34
CA THR A 25 0.83 20.09 3.90
C THR A 25 -0.15 19.06 3.32
N PRO A 26 -0.51 19.15 2.01
CA PRO A 26 -1.26 18.07 1.37
C PRO A 26 -0.58 16.70 1.50
N ALA A 27 0.76 16.64 1.45
CA ALA A 27 1.52 15.40 1.58
C ALA A 27 1.43 14.79 2.99
N SER A 28 1.72 15.55 4.06
CA SER A 28 1.56 15.02 5.42
C SER A 28 0.11 14.82 5.84
N SER A 29 -0.85 15.49 5.20
CA SER A 29 -2.28 15.22 5.44
C SER A 29 -2.65 13.78 5.05
N LEU A 30 -2.04 13.24 3.98
CA LEU A 30 -2.19 11.82 3.60
C LEU A 30 -1.55 10.86 4.61
N LEU A 31 -0.62 11.32 5.46
CA LEU A 31 -0.01 10.49 6.51
C LEU A 31 -0.84 10.42 7.80
N ARG A 32 -1.98 11.12 7.87
CA ARG A 32 -2.89 11.02 9.01
C ARG A 32 -3.73 9.75 8.91
N SER A 33 -3.95 9.09 10.04
CA SER A 33 -4.77 7.86 10.10
C SER A 33 -6.26 8.10 9.87
N ASP A 34 -6.75 9.31 10.10
CA ASP A 34 -8.15 9.72 9.95
C ASP A 34 -8.48 10.27 8.55
N HIS A 35 -7.48 10.38 7.67
CA HIS A 35 -7.71 10.82 6.29
C HIS A 35 -8.42 9.72 5.49
N PRO A 36 -9.50 10.02 4.73
CA PRO A 36 -10.23 9.00 3.97
C PRO A 36 -9.37 8.31 2.91
N MET A 37 -8.36 9.02 2.39
CA MET A 37 -7.34 8.51 1.46
C MET A 37 -5.97 8.35 2.16
N SER A 38 -5.95 7.93 3.42
CA SER A 38 -4.71 7.80 4.19
C SER A 38 -3.72 6.85 3.51
N MET A 39 -2.49 7.32 3.37
CA MET A 39 -1.32 6.57 2.90
C MET A 39 -0.36 6.23 4.05
N ALA A 40 -0.74 6.50 5.30
CA ALA A 40 0.09 6.25 6.48
C ALA A 40 0.57 4.80 6.56
N ALA A 41 -0.34 3.83 6.40
CA ALA A 41 -0.01 2.41 6.42
C ALA A 41 0.95 2.01 5.29
N PHE A 42 0.78 2.61 4.11
CA PHE A 42 1.66 2.37 2.97
C PHE A 42 3.07 2.93 3.20
N ALA A 43 3.18 4.13 3.77
CA ALA A 43 4.46 4.69 4.19
C ALA A 43 5.15 3.83 5.27
N SER A 44 4.40 3.38 6.30
CA SER A 44 4.93 2.53 7.36
C SER A 44 5.44 1.17 6.87
N MET A 45 4.85 0.62 5.81
CA MET A 45 5.28 -0.67 5.24
C MET A 45 6.75 -0.67 4.80
N PHE A 46 7.26 0.46 4.31
CA PHE A 46 8.67 0.57 3.91
C PHE A 46 9.64 0.51 5.10
N GLY A 47 9.16 0.71 6.33
CA GLY A 47 9.93 0.51 7.55
C GLY A 47 9.94 -0.93 8.07
N LEU A 48 9.18 -1.86 7.46
CA LEU A 48 9.20 -3.26 7.86
C LEU A 48 10.57 -3.89 7.55
N PRO A 49 11.16 -4.69 8.46
CA PRO A 49 12.49 -5.27 8.24
C PRO A 49 12.62 -6.05 6.94
N ALA A 50 11.63 -6.87 6.58
CA ALA A 50 11.66 -7.59 5.31
C ALA A 50 11.58 -6.67 4.09
N VAL A 51 10.81 -5.58 4.13
CA VAL A 51 10.65 -4.66 3.00
C VAL A 51 11.91 -3.82 2.84
N TRP A 52 12.35 -3.15 3.91
CA TRP A 52 13.58 -2.35 3.90
C TRP A 52 14.80 -3.20 3.57
N GLY A 53 14.95 -4.35 4.23
CA GLY A 53 16.04 -5.28 3.99
C GLY A 53 16.09 -5.75 2.54
N SER A 54 14.94 -6.10 1.94
CA SER A 54 14.87 -6.50 0.54
C SER A 54 15.30 -5.37 -0.41
N LEU A 55 14.91 -4.12 -0.12
CA LEU A 55 15.34 -2.96 -0.92
C LEU A 55 16.86 -2.75 -0.83
N THR A 56 17.43 -2.89 0.37
CA THR A 56 18.89 -2.76 0.55
C THR A 56 19.69 -3.92 -0.04
N ALA A 57 19.06 -5.09 -0.20
CA ALA A 57 19.65 -6.29 -0.79
C ALA A 57 19.41 -6.40 -2.31
N LEU A 58 19.03 -5.32 -3.00
CA LEU A 58 18.75 -5.32 -4.44
C LEU A 58 19.92 -5.88 -5.29
N GLU A 59 21.17 -5.64 -4.86
CA GLU A 59 22.37 -6.19 -5.51
C GLU A 59 22.34 -7.72 -5.60
N HIS A 60 21.82 -8.41 -4.57
CA HIS A 60 21.63 -9.86 -4.59
C HIS A 60 20.74 -10.25 -5.77
N SER A 61 19.56 -9.64 -5.89
CA SER A 61 18.64 -9.95 -6.98
C SER A 61 19.22 -9.68 -8.36
N VAL A 62 19.97 -8.60 -8.52
CA VAL A 62 20.61 -8.29 -9.80
C VAL A 62 21.66 -9.34 -10.18
N ARG A 63 22.44 -9.84 -9.21
CA ARG A 63 23.51 -10.80 -9.47
C ARG A 63 23.02 -12.24 -9.61
N THR A 64 22.02 -12.63 -8.84
CA THR A 64 21.59 -14.04 -8.73
C THR A 64 20.29 -14.33 -9.46
N SER A 65 19.56 -13.29 -9.88
CA SER A 65 18.16 -13.39 -10.35
C SER A 65 17.19 -13.94 -9.30
N ALA A 66 17.60 -14.08 -8.04
CA ALA A 66 16.75 -14.55 -6.95
C ALA A 66 16.12 -13.38 -6.18
N PRO A 67 14.90 -13.51 -5.63
CA PRO A 67 14.26 -12.45 -4.85
C PRO A 67 15.10 -12.04 -3.63
N ALA A 68 15.37 -10.74 -3.46
CA ALA A 68 16.23 -10.22 -2.38
C ALA A 68 15.73 -10.59 -0.98
N VAL A 69 14.42 -10.76 -0.82
CA VAL A 69 13.81 -11.22 0.44
C VAL A 69 14.34 -12.58 0.89
N GLN A 70 14.81 -13.44 -0.03
CA GLN A 70 15.38 -14.74 0.31
C GLN A 70 16.69 -14.66 1.08
N THR A 71 17.34 -13.49 1.09
CA THR A 71 18.50 -13.24 1.96
C THR A 71 18.10 -13.02 3.43
N ILE A 72 16.81 -12.76 3.69
CA ILE A 72 16.23 -12.49 5.01
C ILE A 72 15.39 -13.68 5.46
N GLU A 73 14.49 -14.14 4.59
CA GLU A 73 13.63 -15.30 4.77
C GLU A 73 13.76 -16.22 3.56
N PRO A 74 14.53 -17.32 3.65
CA PRO A 74 14.73 -18.24 2.54
C PRO A 74 13.42 -18.79 1.96
N ALA A 75 12.39 -18.98 2.79
CA ALA A 75 11.07 -19.43 2.36
C ALA A 75 10.24 -18.34 1.62
N GLY A 76 10.74 -17.10 1.57
CA GLY A 76 10.16 -15.98 0.85
C GLY A 76 9.27 -15.07 1.69
N PHE A 77 8.80 -13.98 1.06
CA PHE A 77 8.08 -12.90 1.75
C PHE A 77 6.77 -13.34 2.41
N TRP A 78 6.03 -14.27 1.80
CA TRP A 78 4.78 -14.74 2.38
C TRP A 78 4.99 -15.62 3.61
N ALA A 79 6.01 -16.49 3.60
CA ALA A 79 6.41 -17.26 4.77
C ALA A 79 6.82 -16.32 5.92
N TYR A 80 7.61 -15.29 5.61
CA TYR A 80 8.00 -14.25 6.58
C TYR A 80 6.79 -13.62 7.27
N LEU A 81 5.76 -13.24 6.49
CA LEU A 81 4.55 -12.62 7.02
C LEU A 81 3.66 -13.61 7.79
N GLN A 82 3.63 -14.88 7.40
CA GLN A 82 2.86 -15.91 8.14
C GLN A 82 3.36 -16.07 9.58
N GLU A 83 4.67 -15.96 9.78
CA GLU A 83 5.30 -16.03 11.11
C GLU A 83 5.24 -14.71 11.89
N ARG A 84 4.90 -13.58 11.22
CA ARG A 84 4.93 -12.23 11.79
C ARG A 84 3.59 -11.53 11.60
N PRO A 85 2.55 -11.91 12.37
CA PRO A 85 1.18 -11.44 12.16
C PRO A 85 1.01 -9.92 12.31
N GLU A 86 1.80 -9.27 13.16
CA GLU A 86 1.76 -7.80 13.32
C GLU A 86 2.25 -7.09 12.05
N GLU A 87 3.35 -7.57 11.47
CA GLU A 87 3.89 -7.05 10.21
C GLU A 87 2.98 -7.38 9.03
N ALA A 88 2.40 -8.58 9.01
CA ALA A 88 1.38 -8.96 8.04
C ALA A 88 0.16 -8.03 8.10
N ALA A 89 -0.25 -7.59 9.30
CA ALA A 89 -1.32 -6.63 9.47
C ALA A 89 -0.94 -5.23 8.92
N VAL A 90 0.30 -4.77 9.11
CA VAL A 90 0.81 -3.54 8.50
C VAL A 90 0.78 -3.64 6.98
N PHE A 91 1.32 -4.72 6.42
CA PHE A 91 1.34 -4.98 4.98
C PHE A 91 -0.08 -5.04 4.39
N GLY A 92 -1.02 -5.74 5.05
CA GLY A 92 -2.41 -5.82 4.61
C GLY A 92 -3.12 -4.46 4.59
N ARG A 93 -2.86 -3.60 5.60
CA ARG A 93 -3.37 -2.22 5.61
C ARG A 93 -2.72 -1.38 4.51
N ALA A 94 -1.42 -1.53 4.27
CA ALA A 94 -0.70 -0.84 3.20
C ALA A 94 -1.26 -1.17 1.81
N MET A 95 -1.51 -2.45 1.52
CA MET A 95 -2.12 -2.87 0.25
C MET A 95 -3.54 -2.33 0.09
N THR A 96 -4.31 -2.29 1.18
CA THR A 96 -5.66 -1.68 1.16
C THR A 96 -5.60 -0.19 0.83
N ALA A 97 -4.69 0.56 1.46
CA ALA A 97 -4.51 1.99 1.22
C ALA A 97 -4.07 2.28 -0.23
N LYS A 98 -3.04 1.58 -0.71
CA LYS A 98 -2.54 1.73 -2.08
C LYS A 98 -3.63 1.48 -3.10
N ALA A 99 -4.34 0.37 -2.97
CA ALA A 99 -5.38 0.04 -3.94
C ALA A 99 -6.54 1.03 -3.89
N GLY A 100 -6.90 1.55 -2.70
CA GLY A 100 -7.85 2.67 -2.57
C GLY A 100 -7.46 3.88 -3.41
N ALA A 101 -6.18 4.25 -3.43
CA ALA A 101 -5.66 5.34 -4.25
C ALA A 101 -5.72 5.03 -5.76
N ASP A 102 -5.52 3.77 -6.17
CA ASP A 102 -5.50 3.36 -7.57
C ASP A 102 -6.91 3.19 -8.19
N ILE A 103 -7.92 2.88 -7.37
CA ILE A 103 -9.29 2.53 -7.83
C ILE A 103 -9.84 3.54 -8.84
N ALA A 104 -9.77 4.85 -8.54
CA ALA A 104 -10.40 5.87 -9.38
C ALA A 104 -9.80 5.90 -10.79
N ALA A 105 -8.47 5.75 -10.88
CA ALA A 105 -7.77 5.67 -12.16
C ALA A 105 -8.14 4.39 -12.92
N VAL A 106 -8.22 3.25 -12.24
CA VAL A 106 -8.58 1.96 -12.87
C VAL A 106 -10.00 1.99 -13.41
N VAL A 107 -10.97 2.41 -12.60
CA VAL A 107 -12.39 2.48 -12.99
C VAL A 107 -12.61 3.49 -14.12
N GLY A 108 -11.90 4.62 -14.10
CA GLY A 108 -12.00 5.64 -15.15
C GLY A 108 -11.32 5.27 -16.47
N ALA A 109 -10.30 4.40 -16.44
CA ALA A 109 -9.52 4.04 -17.62
C ALA A 109 -10.14 2.90 -18.46
N HIS A 110 -11.13 2.18 -17.93
CA HIS A 110 -11.71 1.03 -18.62
C HIS A 110 -13.23 1.02 -18.52
N ASP A 111 -13.88 0.81 -19.66
CA ASP A 111 -15.31 0.56 -19.68
C ASP A 111 -15.59 -0.86 -19.19
N PHE A 112 -15.81 -0.97 -17.88
CA PHE A 112 -16.20 -2.23 -17.29
C PHE A 112 -17.59 -2.64 -17.73
N SER A 113 -18.48 -1.76 -18.22
CA SER A 113 -19.93 -1.98 -18.53
C SER A 113 -20.23 -3.03 -19.62
N ARG A 114 -19.19 -3.49 -20.32
CA ARG A 114 -19.23 -4.59 -21.31
C ARG A 114 -19.24 -6.04 -20.77
N PHE A 115 -18.83 -6.28 -19.52
CA PHE A 115 -18.72 -7.64 -18.94
C PHE A 115 -19.89 -8.02 -18.02
N GLU A 116 -20.60 -9.11 -18.31
CA GLU A 116 -21.70 -9.57 -17.45
C GLU A 116 -21.22 -10.15 -16.11
N THR A 117 -20.03 -10.76 -16.09
CA THR A 117 -19.43 -11.38 -14.91
C THR A 117 -18.01 -10.90 -14.72
N ILE A 118 -17.64 -10.53 -13.49
CA ILE A 118 -16.28 -10.12 -13.11
C ILE A 118 -15.87 -10.91 -11.87
N ALA A 119 -14.69 -11.52 -11.91
CA ALA A 119 -14.10 -12.23 -10.78
C ALA A 119 -12.79 -11.55 -10.36
N ASP A 120 -12.62 -11.31 -9.06
CA ASP A 120 -11.43 -10.69 -8.47
C ASP A 120 -10.58 -11.76 -7.77
N ILE A 121 -9.59 -12.29 -8.49
CA ILE A 121 -8.71 -13.36 -8.01
C ILE A 121 -7.55 -12.74 -7.23
N GLY A 122 -7.55 -12.95 -5.91
CA GLY A 122 -6.55 -12.34 -5.03
C GLY A 122 -6.88 -10.91 -4.60
N GLY A 123 -8.12 -10.44 -4.76
CA GLY A 123 -8.56 -9.08 -4.43
C GLY A 123 -8.49 -8.65 -2.97
N GLY A 124 -7.98 -9.51 -2.08
CA GLY A 124 -7.84 -9.25 -0.65
C GLY A 124 -9.20 -8.94 0.00
N ARG A 125 -9.48 -7.65 0.24
CA ARG A 125 -10.74 -7.16 0.83
C ARG A 125 -11.81 -6.79 -0.21
N GLY A 126 -11.55 -6.97 -1.51
CA GLY A 126 -12.51 -6.73 -2.59
C GLY A 126 -12.87 -5.26 -2.82
N HIS A 127 -12.00 -4.32 -2.42
CA HIS A 127 -12.24 -2.88 -2.57
C HIS A 127 -12.34 -2.46 -4.04
N LEU A 128 -11.52 -3.05 -4.93
CA LEU A 128 -11.56 -2.78 -6.36
C LEU A 128 -12.83 -3.32 -6.99
N LEU A 129 -13.16 -4.59 -6.75
CA LEU A 129 -14.39 -5.20 -7.26
C LEU A 129 -15.63 -4.41 -6.82
N ARG A 130 -15.71 -4.00 -5.54
CA ARG A 130 -16.80 -3.17 -5.03
C ARG A 130 -16.90 -1.83 -5.76
N ALA A 131 -15.78 -1.18 -6.08
CA ALA A 131 -15.77 0.08 -6.80
C ALA A 131 -16.22 -0.09 -8.26
N VAL A 132 -15.74 -1.13 -8.95
CA VAL A 132 -16.18 -1.48 -10.32
C VAL A 132 -17.68 -1.76 -10.35
N LEU A 133 -18.21 -2.50 -9.37
CA LEU A 133 -19.64 -2.79 -9.26
C LEU A 133 -20.47 -1.54 -8.94
N ALA A 134 -20.01 -0.67 -8.03
CA ALA A 134 -20.69 0.59 -7.71
C ALA A 134 -20.77 1.52 -8.93
N TYR A 135 -19.74 1.50 -9.78
CA TYR A 135 -19.73 2.25 -11.04
C TYR A 135 -20.76 1.72 -12.07
N ARG A 136 -21.08 0.43 -12.04
CA ARG A 136 -21.97 -0.24 -13.01
C ARG A 136 -23.47 -0.24 -12.67
N GLN A 137 -23.88 0.03 -11.42
CA GLN A 137 -25.24 -0.22 -10.90
C GLN A 137 -25.61 -1.74 -10.85
N PRO A 138 -26.60 -2.18 -10.02
CA PRO A 138 -26.44 -3.30 -9.07
C PRO A 138 -26.70 -4.75 -9.55
N THR A 139 -26.41 -5.15 -10.80
CA THR A 139 -26.89 -6.44 -11.32
C THR A 139 -25.87 -7.61 -11.37
N VAL A 140 -24.79 -7.62 -10.58
CA VAL A 140 -23.74 -8.65 -10.74
C VAL A 140 -23.41 -9.41 -9.43
N CYS A 141 -23.27 -10.74 -9.57
CA CYS A 141 -22.94 -11.68 -8.51
C CYS A 141 -21.44 -11.63 -8.17
N CYS A 142 -21.11 -11.49 -6.89
CA CYS A 142 -19.73 -11.38 -6.40
C CYS A 142 -19.20 -12.77 -6.01
N LEU A 143 -18.11 -13.21 -6.64
CA LEU A 143 -17.35 -14.39 -6.23
C LEU A 143 -15.96 -13.94 -5.82
N THR A 144 -15.74 -13.78 -4.52
CA THR A 144 -14.39 -13.72 -3.94
C THR A 144 -13.90 -15.15 -3.74
N CYS A 145 -12.72 -15.48 -4.27
CA CYS A 145 -12.13 -16.81 -4.07
C CYS A 145 -11.91 -17.06 -2.56
N PRO A 146 -12.41 -18.17 -1.97
CA PRO A 146 -12.03 -18.56 -0.62
C PRO A 146 -10.53 -18.86 -0.59
N ARG A 147 -9.87 -18.49 0.51
CA ARG A 147 -8.48 -18.92 0.75
C ARG A 147 -8.43 -20.43 0.93
#